data_AF-A0A812JT86-F1
#
_entry.id   AF-A0A812JT86-F1
#
_cell.length_a   1.000
_cell.length_b   1.000
_cell.length_c   1.000
_cell.angle_alpha   90.00
_cell.angle_beta   90.00
_cell.angle_gamma   90.00
#
_symmetry.space_group_name_H-M   'P 1'
#
loop_
_entity.id
_entity.type
_entity.pdbx_description
1 polymer ?
#
loop_
_entity_poly.entity_id
_entity_poly.type
_entity_poly.pdbx_seq_one_letter_code
_entity_poly.pdbx_strand_id
1 'polypeptide(L)'
;MADTPIEGSGGGHFPGQRLSGPQELLEGQVLHKRSCGNKLLFLELETAEQPKNSMPLPSSAQGWEAIFSFEVYGTEVREVRKQVSVGDTVSCKGTWRACGRILDVFSYSMLRRWTDISGGETFAAPAARKADEMNRSLANTKMPQSSNDGTIGGVPPPPPVPESTARRRALCKFWMSNGICRRTQCNCYHPEGDELKAARVRWRQEQLQRVESNVQPDDPHPKQEKKGHAARAAVFAEWLCEVFGDDILRGGVVDIAGGRGELAFELSVKRNIPCIVLDPRCPGADRPAPWNDWHVSRQQRAWLKSQCGLRSYSECQAHVLRCPLRQCQVPVETAIEKARISMKKPGEASPEWEDLCSCQVVVGLHPDQATGGVIELAKELGRPFAVVPCCTFADEFPERRLEHRPVRTYADLVEWLQVTAGPETRKDFLRFFGKNLVLFSK
;
A
#
# COMPACT_ATOMS: atom_id res chain seq x y z
N MET A 1 -32.70 34.16 49.70
CA MET A 1 -33.58 33.09 49.17
C MET A 1 -33.45 33.14 47.67
N ALA A 2 -33.00 32.13 46.94
CA ALA A 2 -32.50 30.81 47.29
C ALA A 2 -31.62 30.34 46.11
N ASP A 3 -30.64 29.52 46.42
CA ASP A 3 -29.79 28.75 45.51
C ASP A 3 -30.58 27.89 44.51
N THR A 4 -30.03 27.65 43.32
CA THR A 4 -30.07 26.34 42.64
C THR A 4 -29.04 26.31 41.47
N PRO A 5 -28.52 25.13 41.09
CA PRO A 5 -27.10 24.94 40.86
C PRO A 5 -26.74 24.66 39.41
N ILE A 6 -25.44 24.74 39.17
CA ILE A 6 -24.75 24.31 37.95
C ILE A 6 -24.76 22.76 37.91
N GLU A 7 -25.36 22.15 36.89
CA GLU A 7 -25.11 20.74 36.55
C GLU A 7 -24.39 20.62 35.20
N GLY A 8 -23.30 19.85 35.24
CA GLY A 8 -22.44 19.54 34.11
C GLY A 8 -22.62 18.13 33.57
N SER A 9 -21.74 17.82 32.60
CA SER A 9 -21.49 16.54 31.93
C SER A 9 -22.49 16.13 30.84
N GLY A 10 -22.10 16.45 29.60
CA GLY A 10 -22.78 16.00 28.39
C GLY A 10 -22.58 14.51 28.15
N GLY A 11 -23.63 13.73 28.39
CA GLY A 11 -23.78 12.38 27.84
C GLY A 11 -24.09 12.48 26.34
N GLY A 12 -23.07 12.29 25.51
CA GLY A 12 -23.25 12.25 24.06
C GLY A 12 -23.96 10.98 23.61
N HIS A 13 -25.23 11.10 23.23
CA HIS A 13 -26.02 10.04 22.58
C HIS A 13 -25.87 10.18 21.06
N PHE A 14 -25.33 9.16 20.37
CA PHE A 14 -25.05 9.24 18.92
C PHE A 14 -25.63 8.00 18.20
N PRO A 15 -26.49 8.16 17.17
CA PRO A 15 -27.27 7.06 16.61
C PRO A 15 -26.58 6.38 15.43
N GLY A 16 -26.16 5.12 15.62
CA GLY A 16 -25.80 4.21 14.53
C GLY A 16 -27.02 3.42 14.05
N GLN A 17 -27.36 3.53 12.77
CA GLN A 17 -28.55 2.91 12.18
C GLN A 17 -28.33 1.40 11.91
N ARG A 18 -28.80 0.55 12.83
CA ARG A 18 -29.45 -0.77 12.62
C ARG A 18 -30.12 -1.18 13.93
N LEU A 19 -31.31 -0.62 14.18
CA LEU A 19 -32.14 -0.94 15.34
C LEU A 19 -33.12 -2.05 14.97
N SER A 20 -32.68 -3.30 14.97
CA SER A 20 -33.58 -4.45 14.93
C SER A 20 -32.94 -5.64 15.64
N GLY A 21 -32.73 -5.48 16.94
CA GLY A 21 -32.25 -6.52 17.83
C GLY A 21 -32.49 -6.10 19.28
N PRO A 22 -32.65 -7.06 20.20
CA PRO A 22 -32.69 -6.76 21.63
C PRO A 22 -31.40 -6.01 22.01
N GLN A 23 -31.58 -4.91 22.73
CA GLN A 23 -30.48 -4.08 23.21
C GLN A 23 -30.04 -4.57 24.57
N GLU A 24 -28.78 -5.00 24.65
CA GLU A 24 -28.18 -5.63 25.81
C GLU A 24 -27.04 -4.78 26.34
N LEU A 25 -26.80 -4.87 27.65
CA LEU A 25 -25.78 -4.10 28.35
C LEU A 25 -24.62 -5.02 28.76
N LEU A 26 -23.40 -4.54 28.54
CA LEU A 26 -22.17 -5.17 28.98
C LEU A 26 -21.29 -4.12 29.65
N GLU A 27 -21.13 -4.23 30.97
CA GLU A 27 -20.25 -3.36 31.75
C GLU A 27 -19.02 -4.13 32.20
N GLY A 28 -17.85 -3.57 31.98
CA GLY A 28 -16.62 -4.24 32.38
C GLY A 28 -15.37 -3.39 32.26
N GLN A 29 -14.30 -3.88 32.87
CA GLN A 29 -12.97 -3.31 32.79
C GLN A 29 -12.24 -3.81 31.54
N VAL A 30 -11.63 -2.90 30.79
CA VAL A 30 -10.92 -3.21 29.54
C VAL A 30 -9.58 -3.89 29.86
N LEU A 31 -9.50 -5.20 29.66
CA LEU A 31 -8.26 -5.96 29.82
C LEU A 31 -7.34 -5.80 28.62
N HIS A 32 -7.89 -5.96 27.42
CA HIS A 32 -7.13 -5.87 26.17
C HIS A 32 -7.88 -5.04 25.15
N LYS A 33 -7.09 -4.32 24.35
CA LYS A 33 -7.58 -3.46 23.27
C LYS A 33 -6.87 -3.79 21.98
N ARG A 34 -7.62 -4.21 20.96
CA ARG A 34 -7.09 -4.58 19.64
C ARG A 34 -7.77 -3.76 18.55
N SER A 35 -7.09 -3.47 17.44
CA SER A 35 -7.70 -2.74 16.33
C SER A 35 -7.29 -3.32 14.98
N CYS A 36 -8.23 -3.43 14.05
CA CYS A 36 -7.95 -3.77 12.65
C CYS A 36 -8.11 -2.52 11.78
N GLY A 37 -6.98 -1.85 11.52
CA GLY A 37 -6.95 -0.60 10.77
C GLY A 37 -7.81 0.49 11.44
N ASN A 38 -8.59 1.21 10.63
CA ASN A 38 -9.50 2.25 11.09
C ASN A 38 -10.96 1.80 11.06
N LYS A 39 -11.20 0.49 10.93
CA LYS A 39 -12.54 -0.06 10.69
C LYS A 39 -13.11 -0.89 11.84
N LEU A 40 -12.25 -1.45 12.69
CA LEU A 40 -12.68 -2.31 13.81
C LEU A 40 -11.84 -2.03 15.05
N LEU A 41 -12.51 -1.92 16.19
CA LEU A 41 -11.94 -1.88 17.54
C LEU A 41 -12.56 -3.02 18.35
N PHE A 42 -11.71 -3.76 19.05
CA PHE A 42 -12.07 -4.89 19.90
C PHE A 42 -11.62 -4.57 21.32
N LEU A 43 -12.56 -4.65 22.27
CA LEU A 43 -12.29 -4.53 23.70
C LEU A 43 -12.62 -5.87 24.35
N GLU A 44 -11.64 -6.47 25.02
CA GLU A 44 -11.87 -7.61 25.90
C GLU A 44 -12.20 -7.06 27.29
N LEU A 45 -13.39 -7.42 27.80
CA LEU A 45 -13.94 -6.89 29.05
C LEU A 45 -14.01 -7.97 30.12
N GLU A 46 -13.56 -7.62 31.31
CA GLU A 46 -13.81 -8.37 32.55
C GLU A 46 -15.03 -7.77 33.25
N THR A 47 -16.03 -8.59 33.56
CA THR A 47 -17.26 -8.15 34.23
C THR A 47 -17.31 -8.73 35.64
N ALA A 48 -17.87 -7.97 36.58
CA ALA A 48 -18.05 -8.44 37.97
C ALA A 48 -19.24 -9.42 38.10
N GLU A 49 -20.24 -9.30 37.22
CA GLU A 49 -21.44 -10.14 37.20
C GLU A 49 -21.66 -10.73 35.80
N GLN A 50 -22.25 -11.92 35.74
CA GLN A 50 -22.60 -12.55 34.46
C GLN A 50 -23.76 -11.78 33.80
N PRO A 51 -23.63 -11.35 32.52
CA PRO A 51 -24.69 -10.63 31.84
C PRO A 51 -25.97 -11.47 31.71
N LYS A 52 -27.13 -10.87 32.03
CA LYS A 52 -28.44 -11.52 32.19
C LYS A 52 -28.92 -12.35 30.98
N ASN A 53 -28.41 -12.07 29.79
CA ASN A 53 -28.73 -12.77 28.53
C ASN A 53 -27.49 -13.37 27.82
N SER A 54 -26.40 -13.61 28.56
CA SER A 54 -25.20 -14.29 28.04
C SER A 54 -25.25 -15.81 28.27
N MET A 55 -24.69 -16.58 27.35
CA MET A 55 -24.48 -18.02 27.55
C MET A 55 -23.46 -18.23 28.68
N PRO A 56 -23.65 -19.22 29.58
CA PRO A 56 -22.68 -19.53 30.61
C PRO A 56 -21.33 -19.88 29.99
N LEU A 57 -20.31 -19.11 30.36
CA LEU A 57 -18.93 -19.37 29.95
C LEU A 57 -18.45 -20.65 30.64
N PRO A 58 -17.88 -21.63 29.91
CA PRO A 58 -17.15 -22.71 30.57
C PRO A 58 -16.01 -22.12 31.40
N SER A 59 -15.58 -22.82 32.45
CA SER A 59 -14.47 -22.41 33.34
C SER A 59 -13.12 -22.19 32.63
N SER A 60 -13.05 -22.48 31.33
CA SER A 60 -11.92 -22.25 30.41
C SER A 60 -12.09 -21.06 29.47
N ALA A 61 -13.23 -20.35 29.46
CA ALA A 61 -13.52 -19.37 28.43
C ALA A 61 -13.01 -17.95 28.75
N GLN A 62 -12.43 -17.34 27.71
CA GLN A 62 -11.92 -15.97 27.64
C GLN A 62 -13.10 -14.99 27.69
N GLY A 63 -12.93 -13.86 28.39
CA GLY A 63 -13.98 -12.89 28.72
C GLY A 63 -14.80 -12.35 27.54
N TRP A 64 -15.71 -11.43 27.82
CA TRP A 64 -16.62 -10.91 26.80
C TRP A 64 -15.92 -9.90 25.87
N GLU A 65 -16.19 -9.97 24.57
CA GLU A 65 -15.63 -9.04 23.59
C GLU A 65 -16.68 -8.02 23.13
N ALA A 66 -16.37 -6.74 23.28
CA ALA A 66 -17.14 -5.63 22.74
C ALA A 66 -16.49 -5.14 21.43
N ILE A 67 -17.25 -5.15 20.33
CA ILE A 67 -16.78 -4.77 19.00
C ILE A 67 -17.44 -3.48 18.53
N PHE A 68 -16.59 -2.53 18.11
CA PHE A 68 -17.01 -1.30 17.44
C PHE A 68 -16.60 -1.40 15.97
N SER A 69 -17.57 -1.36 15.06
CA SER A 69 -17.34 -1.49 13.62
C SER A 69 -17.63 -0.20 12.87
N PHE A 70 -16.92 0.00 11.76
CA PHE A 70 -17.14 1.11 10.83
C PHE A 70 -18.54 1.06 10.21
N GLU A 71 -19.12 -0.12 10.08
CA GLU A 71 -20.48 -0.27 9.56
C GLU A 71 -21.53 0.35 10.51
N VAL A 72 -21.24 0.36 11.82
CA VAL A 72 -22.13 0.92 12.84
C VAL A 72 -21.79 2.38 13.17
N TYR A 73 -20.50 2.70 13.34
CA TYR A 73 -20.02 4.01 13.80
C TYR A 73 -19.40 4.88 12.71
N GLY A 74 -19.30 4.39 11.47
CA GLY A 74 -18.60 5.10 10.41
C GLY A 74 -17.17 5.47 10.83
N THR A 75 -16.80 6.73 10.64
CA THR A 75 -15.47 7.22 11.00
C THR A 75 -15.21 7.31 12.51
N GLU A 76 -16.26 7.28 13.35
CA GLU A 76 -16.22 7.55 14.80
C GLU A 76 -15.57 6.42 15.62
N VAL A 77 -15.35 5.25 15.01
CA VAL A 77 -14.55 4.16 15.62
C VAL A 77 -13.17 4.67 16.05
N ARG A 78 -12.62 5.68 15.36
CA ARG A 78 -11.31 6.27 15.69
C ARG A 78 -11.36 7.07 16.99
N GLU A 79 -12.45 7.76 17.23
CA GLU A 79 -12.70 8.59 18.39
C GLU A 79 -12.85 7.69 19.62
N VAL A 80 -13.63 6.61 19.52
CA VAL A 80 -13.72 5.57 20.57
C VAL A 80 -12.34 4.98 20.86
N ARG A 81 -11.57 4.66 19.81
CA ARG A 81 -10.19 4.17 19.97
C ARG A 81 -9.28 5.17 20.67
N LYS A 82 -9.50 6.48 20.56
CA LYS A 82 -8.70 7.48 21.29
C LYS A 82 -9.19 7.66 22.72
N GLN A 83 -10.48 7.53 22.96
CA GLN A 83 -11.13 7.86 24.23
C GLN A 83 -11.08 6.73 25.28
N VAL A 84 -11.05 5.47 24.84
CA VAL A 84 -11.03 4.29 25.71
C VAL A 84 -9.62 3.70 25.78
N SER A 85 -9.08 3.55 26.98
CA SER A 85 -7.77 2.94 27.25
C SER A 85 -7.91 1.59 27.95
N VAL A 86 -6.82 0.82 27.96
CA VAL A 86 -6.74 -0.40 28.77
C VAL A 86 -6.79 0.00 30.25
N GLY A 87 -7.55 -0.75 31.05
CA GLY A 87 -7.83 -0.48 32.45
C GLY A 87 -9.09 0.37 32.70
N ASP A 88 -9.62 1.06 31.68
CA ASP A 88 -10.87 1.83 31.82
C ASP A 88 -12.06 0.90 32.06
N THR A 89 -13.06 1.37 32.80
CA THR A 89 -14.35 0.71 32.96
C THR A 89 -15.37 1.37 32.05
N VAL A 90 -15.99 0.59 31.18
CA VAL A 90 -16.95 1.05 30.17
C VAL A 90 -18.26 0.30 30.28
N SER A 91 -19.36 0.98 29.95
CA SER A 91 -20.68 0.39 29.77
C SER A 91 -21.01 0.39 28.28
N CYS A 92 -21.10 -0.79 27.68
CA CYS A 92 -21.34 -0.98 26.25
C CYS A 92 -22.77 -1.48 26.03
N LYS A 93 -23.52 -0.80 25.18
CA LYS A 93 -24.87 -1.19 24.78
C LYS A 93 -24.85 -1.69 23.34
N GLY A 94 -25.36 -2.90 23.10
CA GLY A 94 -25.22 -3.57 21.81
C GLY A 94 -26.17 -4.75 21.60
N THR A 95 -25.90 -5.56 20.59
CA THR A 95 -26.59 -6.85 20.38
C THR A 95 -25.58 -7.98 20.43
N TRP A 96 -25.89 -9.05 21.16
CA TRP A 96 -25.06 -10.25 21.20
C TRP A 96 -25.11 -10.99 19.86
N ARG A 97 -23.95 -11.44 19.38
CA ARG A 97 -23.88 -12.44 18.32
C ARG A 97 -24.36 -13.79 18.83
N ALA A 98 -24.75 -14.69 17.92
CA ALA A 98 -25.21 -16.05 18.24
C ALA A 98 -24.24 -16.86 19.12
N CYS A 99 -22.95 -16.51 19.13
CA CYS A 99 -21.95 -17.12 20.01
C CYS A 99 -22.08 -16.74 21.51
N GLY A 100 -22.91 -15.75 21.86
CA GLY A 100 -23.15 -15.30 23.24
C GLY A 100 -21.96 -14.60 23.94
N ARG A 101 -20.84 -14.41 23.23
CA ARG A 101 -19.58 -13.84 23.78
C ARG A 101 -19.18 -12.50 23.18
N ILE A 102 -19.68 -12.20 21.98
CA ILE A 102 -19.33 -11.00 21.24
C ILE A 102 -20.54 -10.09 21.21
N LEU A 103 -20.38 -8.88 21.74
CA LEU A 103 -21.35 -7.81 21.67
C LEU A 103 -20.97 -6.85 20.54
N ASP A 104 -21.83 -6.74 19.52
CA ASP A 104 -21.72 -5.67 18.53
C ASP A 104 -22.29 -4.39 19.14
N VAL A 105 -21.41 -3.44 19.46
CA VAL A 105 -21.75 -2.25 20.26
C VAL A 105 -22.40 -1.19 19.37
N PHE A 106 -23.43 -0.52 19.87
CA PHE A 106 -24.10 0.61 19.21
C PHE A 106 -23.88 1.94 19.94
N SER A 107 -23.72 1.89 21.26
CA SER A 107 -23.31 3.03 22.07
C SER A 107 -22.50 2.56 23.27
N TYR A 108 -21.72 3.47 23.84
CA TYR A 108 -20.99 3.20 25.07
C TYR A 108 -20.92 4.44 25.94
N SER A 109 -20.72 4.26 27.25
CA SER A 109 -20.38 5.31 28.19
C SER A 109 -19.13 4.95 28.98
N MET A 110 -18.34 5.96 29.30
CA MET A 110 -17.19 5.83 30.18
C MET A 110 -17.70 5.85 31.63
N LEU A 111 -17.53 4.75 32.36
CA LEU A 111 -17.91 4.69 33.78
C LEU A 111 -16.77 5.14 34.68
N ARG A 112 -15.53 4.75 34.35
CA ARG A 112 -14.35 5.08 35.14
C ARG A 112 -13.11 5.05 34.27
N ARG A 113 -12.24 6.05 34.40
CA ARG A 113 -10.92 6.02 33.75
C ARG A 113 -9.89 5.45 34.71
N TRP A 114 -9.02 4.59 34.20
CA TRP A 114 -7.92 4.05 35.01
C TRP A 114 -6.99 5.15 35.52
N THR A 115 -6.71 6.14 34.67
CA THR A 115 -5.83 7.28 34.98
C THR A 115 -6.27 8.07 36.21
N ASP A 116 -7.56 8.08 36.50
CA ASP A 116 -8.14 8.89 37.57
C ASP A 116 -8.01 8.19 38.93
N ILE A 117 -7.81 6.87 38.93
CA ILE A 117 -7.78 6.03 40.14
C ILE A 117 -6.45 5.34 40.39
N SER A 118 -5.56 5.27 39.40
CA SER A 118 -4.33 4.47 39.49
C SER A 118 -3.18 5.15 40.23
N GLY A 119 -3.32 6.44 40.58
CA GLY A 119 -2.22 7.20 41.19
C GLY A 119 -0.96 7.29 40.33
N GLY A 120 -1.06 7.05 39.01
CA GLY A 120 0.07 7.01 38.07
C GLY A 120 0.57 5.59 37.75
N GLU A 121 -0.01 4.55 38.34
CA GLU A 121 0.35 3.16 38.01
C GLU A 121 -0.18 2.72 36.63
N THR A 122 0.59 1.88 35.96
CA THR A 122 0.20 1.26 34.69
C THR A 122 -0.71 0.06 34.96
N PHE A 123 -1.80 -0.07 34.21
CA PHE A 123 -2.72 -1.20 34.35
C PHE A 123 -2.02 -2.53 33.98
N ALA A 124 -1.98 -3.48 34.91
CA ALA A 124 -1.41 -4.80 34.72
C ALA A 124 -2.47 -5.80 34.25
N ALA A 125 -2.73 -5.83 32.93
CA ALA A 125 -3.66 -6.80 32.34
C ALA A 125 -3.12 -8.24 32.44
N PRO A 126 -3.98 -9.25 32.68
CA PRO A 126 -3.62 -10.66 32.55
C PRO A 126 -3.04 -10.96 31.15
N ALA A 127 -2.04 -11.82 31.05
CA ALA A 127 -1.42 -12.12 29.75
C ALA A 127 -2.45 -12.68 28.74
N ALA A 128 -2.55 -12.07 27.54
CA ALA A 128 -3.36 -12.59 26.45
C ALA A 128 -2.94 -14.02 26.08
N ARG A 129 -3.80 -15.02 26.34
CA ARG A 129 -3.54 -16.42 25.97
C ARG A 129 -3.61 -16.56 24.45
N LYS A 130 -2.53 -17.05 23.82
CA LYS A 130 -2.41 -17.27 22.37
C LYS A 130 -3.52 -18.20 21.86
N ALA A 131 -4.04 -17.91 20.66
CA ALA A 131 -5.07 -18.67 19.98
C ALA A 131 -4.56 -20.02 19.41
N ASP A 132 -4.06 -20.92 20.27
CA ASP A 132 -3.47 -22.21 19.85
C ASP A 132 -4.42 -23.42 19.98
N GLU A 133 -5.61 -23.29 20.56
CA GLU A 133 -6.44 -24.48 20.90
C GLU A 133 -7.50 -24.90 19.88
N MET A 134 -7.74 -24.13 18.81
CA MET A 134 -8.77 -24.51 17.81
C MET A 134 -8.27 -25.52 16.76
N ASN A 135 -6.97 -25.77 16.67
CA ASN A 135 -6.38 -26.77 15.74
C ASN A 135 -6.24 -28.17 16.33
N ARG A 136 -6.56 -28.38 17.61
CA ARG A 136 -6.33 -29.67 18.30
C ARG A 136 -7.45 -30.71 18.16
N SER A 137 -8.60 -30.37 17.58
CA SER A 137 -9.75 -31.30 17.52
C SER A 137 -9.84 -32.18 16.26
N LEU A 138 -8.85 -32.13 15.36
CA LEU A 138 -8.84 -32.96 14.12
C LEU A 138 -7.76 -34.05 14.10
N ALA A 139 -7.02 -34.23 15.19
CA ALA A 139 -5.99 -35.25 15.29
C ALA A 139 -6.20 -36.08 16.56
N ASN A 140 -7.19 -36.96 16.55
CA ASN A 140 -7.25 -38.05 17.52
C ASN A 140 -8.02 -39.26 16.97
N THR A 141 -7.32 -40.07 16.18
CA THR A 141 -7.57 -41.51 16.13
C THR A 141 -6.32 -42.20 16.67
N LYS A 142 -6.51 -42.79 17.86
CA LYS A 142 -5.59 -43.52 18.75
C LYS A 142 -5.21 -44.89 18.12
N MET A 143 -3.94 -45.36 18.14
CA MET A 143 -3.30 -46.30 19.12
C MET A 143 -2.22 -47.13 18.37
N PRO A 144 -1.31 -47.92 19.00
CA PRO A 144 -0.88 -48.02 20.40
C PRO A 144 0.67 -48.06 20.60
N GLN A 145 1.06 -48.23 21.86
CA GLN A 145 2.35 -48.07 22.54
C GLN A 145 3.35 -49.25 22.41
N SER A 146 4.65 -48.95 22.58
CA SER A 146 5.62 -49.60 23.52
C SER A 146 6.95 -48.81 23.44
N SER A 147 7.89 -48.75 24.36
CA SER A 147 8.09 -49.11 25.78
C SER A 147 9.43 -48.45 26.20
N ASN A 148 9.59 -48.17 27.50
CA ASN A 148 10.76 -47.65 28.24
C ASN A 148 12.12 -48.25 27.77
N ASP A 149 13.29 -47.63 27.96
CA ASP A 149 13.87 -47.20 29.24
C ASP A 149 15.13 -46.33 29.04
N GLY A 150 15.55 -45.63 30.09
CA GLY A 150 16.57 -44.56 30.05
C GLY A 150 18.04 -44.99 29.99
N THR A 151 18.93 -44.01 29.82
CA THR A 151 19.99 -43.58 30.78
C THR A 151 20.88 -42.48 30.15
N ILE A 152 21.43 -41.64 31.02
CA ILE A 152 22.20 -40.40 30.86
C ILE A 152 23.61 -40.62 30.26
N GLY A 153 24.09 -39.69 29.43
CA GLY A 153 25.53 -39.43 29.29
C GLY A 153 26.01 -38.79 27.97
N GLY A 154 26.59 -37.58 28.07
CA GLY A 154 27.61 -37.04 27.14
C GLY A 154 27.13 -36.43 25.82
N VAL A 155 27.41 -35.15 25.59
CA VAL A 155 27.16 -34.43 24.33
C VAL A 155 28.22 -34.82 23.28
N PRO A 156 27.86 -35.43 22.14
CA PRO A 156 28.70 -35.50 20.96
C PRO A 156 28.35 -34.36 20.00
N PRO A 157 29.28 -33.90 19.13
CA PRO A 157 28.99 -32.88 18.13
C PRO A 157 27.90 -33.38 17.16
N PRO A 158 27.06 -32.47 16.63
CA PRO A 158 25.91 -32.87 15.82
C PRO A 158 26.38 -33.63 14.56
N PRO A 159 25.71 -34.74 14.20
CA PRO A 159 26.00 -35.44 12.96
C PRO A 159 25.72 -34.54 11.75
N PRO A 160 26.42 -34.72 10.62
CA PRO A 160 26.10 -34.02 9.38
C PRO A 160 24.65 -34.34 9.02
N VAL A 161 23.82 -33.29 8.98
CA VAL A 161 22.38 -33.42 8.74
C VAL A 161 22.17 -33.98 7.32
N PRO A 162 21.35 -35.02 7.14
CA PRO A 162 21.12 -35.64 5.85
C PRO A 162 20.53 -34.63 4.86
N GLU A 163 21.09 -34.69 3.65
CA GLU A 163 20.74 -33.89 2.50
C GLU A 163 19.36 -34.30 1.96
N SER A 164 18.29 -33.74 2.53
CA SER A 164 16.94 -33.88 1.98
C SER A 164 16.27 -32.52 1.75
N THR A 165 16.32 -32.08 0.48
CA THR A 165 15.29 -31.27 -0.21
C THR A 165 14.80 -29.96 0.41
N ALA A 166 15.60 -29.26 1.22
CA ALA A 166 15.40 -27.84 1.47
C ALA A 166 15.89 -27.01 0.26
N ARG A 167 15.07 -26.87 -0.79
CA ARG A 167 15.19 -25.70 -1.69
C ARG A 167 15.17 -24.48 -0.78
N ARG A 168 16.28 -23.75 -0.65
CA ARG A 168 16.40 -22.54 0.18
C ARG A 168 15.36 -21.53 -0.30
N ARG A 169 14.15 -21.55 0.27
CA ARG A 169 13.10 -20.58 -0.04
C ARG A 169 13.60 -19.21 0.40
N ALA A 170 13.61 -18.23 -0.50
CA ALA A 170 14.02 -16.87 -0.16
C ALA A 170 13.15 -16.30 0.97
N LEU A 171 13.74 -15.42 1.80
CA LEU A 171 13.04 -14.76 2.89
C LEU A 171 11.86 -13.94 2.36
N CYS A 172 10.69 -14.06 3.01
CA CYS A 172 9.51 -13.31 2.60
C CYS A 172 9.66 -11.83 2.93
N LYS A 173 9.71 -10.97 1.91
CA LYS A 173 9.75 -9.50 2.08
C LYS A 173 8.68 -8.97 3.03
N PHE A 174 7.44 -9.47 2.95
CA PHE A 174 6.34 -8.98 3.80
C PHE A 174 6.52 -9.40 5.27
N TRP A 175 6.96 -10.64 5.49
CA TRP A 175 7.28 -11.15 6.83
C TRP A 175 8.45 -10.42 7.46
N MET A 176 9.53 -10.20 6.70
CA MET A 176 10.72 -9.52 7.19
C MET A 176 10.42 -8.06 7.53
N SER A 177 9.70 -7.35 6.67
CA SER A 177 9.35 -5.94 6.87
C SER A 177 8.30 -5.71 7.97
N ASN A 178 7.22 -6.49 7.97
CA ASN A 178 6.03 -6.19 8.76
C ASN A 178 5.76 -7.20 9.89
N GLY A 179 6.51 -8.30 9.94
CA GLY A 179 6.23 -9.44 10.83
C GLY A 179 4.97 -10.23 10.48
N ILE A 180 4.29 -9.89 9.37
CA ILE A 180 3.04 -10.53 8.95
C ILE A 180 3.07 -10.70 7.43
N CYS A 181 2.75 -11.89 6.95
CA CYS A 181 2.51 -12.20 5.55
C CYS A 181 1.04 -12.56 5.35
N ARG A 182 0.32 -11.78 4.55
CA ARG A 182 -1.11 -11.99 4.27
C ARG A 182 -1.37 -12.83 3.01
N ARG A 183 -0.32 -13.37 2.40
CA ARG A 183 -0.45 -14.24 1.22
C ARG A 183 -0.91 -15.61 1.69
N THR A 184 -2.08 -16.02 1.25
CA THR A 184 -2.71 -17.31 1.59
C THR A 184 -1.86 -18.51 1.15
N GLN A 185 -1.08 -18.35 0.07
CA GLN A 185 -0.17 -19.38 -0.46
C GLN A 185 1.25 -18.82 -0.60
N CYS A 186 1.86 -18.41 0.51
CA CYS A 186 3.22 -17.88 0.48
C CYS A 186 4.27 -19.00 0.40
N ASN A 187 5.02 -19.07 -0.70
CA ASN A 187 6.13 -20.00 -0.88
C ASN A 187 7.48 -19.47 -0.33
N CYS A 188 7.46 -18.35 0.36
CA CYS A 188 8.67 -17.75 0.93
C CYS A 188 8.94 -18.28 2.35
N TYR A 189 10.17 -18.09 2.83
CA TYR A 189 10.55 -18.49 4.17
C TYR A 189 10.12 -17.46 5.23
N HIS A 190 9.53 -17.93 6.34
CA HIS A 190 9.02 -17.16 7.48
C HIS A 190 9.69 -17.64 8.78
N PRO A 191 10.91 -17.18 9.09
CA PRO A 191 11.55 -17.55 10.36
C PRO A 191 10.77 -16.98 11.55
N GLU A 192 10.81 -17.66 12.68
CA GLU A 192 10.14 -17.28 13.93
C GLU A 192 11.15 -17.14 15.09
N GLY A 193 10.71 -16.61 16.24
CA GLY A 193 11.53 -16.53 17.45
C GLY A 193 12.88 -15.83 17.27
N ASP A 194 13.95 -16.43 17.78
CA ASP A 194 15.31 -15.87 17.68
C ASP A 194 15.89 -15.95 16.26
N GLU A 195 15.45 -16.93 15.46
CA GLU A 195 15.82 -17.02 14.06
C GLU A 195 15.28 -15.81 13.27
N LEU A 196 14.07 -15.34 13.56
CA LEU A 196 13.52 -14.14 12.94
C LEU A 196 14.37 -12.90 13.24
N LYS A 197 14.87 -12.78 14.48
CA LYS A 197 15.75 -11.66 14.87
C LYS A 197 17.03 -11.71 14.05
N ALA A 198 17.70 -12.85 13.98
CA ALA A 198 18.93 -13.04 13.21
C ALA A 198 18.69 -12.84 11.69
N ALA A 199 17.59 -13.35 11.15
CA ALA A 199 17.21 -13.18 9.76
C ALA A 199 16.92 -11.72 9.41
N ARG A 200 16.29 -10.94 10.30
CA ARG A 200 16.02 -9.50 10.09
C ARG A 200 17.29 -8.68 10.05
N VAL A 201 18.27 -9.01 10.90
CA VAL A 201 19.59 -8.36 10.89
C VAL A 201 20.28 -8.58 9.55
N ARG A 202 20.38 -9.84 9.11
CA ARG A 202 20.98 -10.19 7.80
C ARG A 202 20.23 -9.54 6.64
N TRP A 203 18.90 -9.66 6.62
CA TRP A 203 18.07 -9.07 5.57
C TRP A 203 18.24 -7.56 5.48
N ARG A 204 18.32 -6.85 6.62
CA ARG A 204 18.57 -5.41 6.65
C ARG A 204 19.96 -5.06 6.12
N GLN A 205 20.99 -5.81 6.51
CA GLN A 205 22.36 -5.62 5.99
C GLN A 205 22.41 -5.82 4.47
N GLU A 206 21.77 -6.88 3.96
CA GLU A 206 21.64 -7.11 2.51
C GLU A 206 20.89 -5.97 1.81
N GLN A 207 19.83 -5.41 2.42
CA GLN A 207 19.15 -4.26 1.84
C GLN A 207 20.04 -3.02 1.81
N LEU A 208 20.84 -2.78 2.86
CA LEU A 208 21.79 -1.66 2.90
C LEU A 208 22.89 -1.82 1.84
N GLN A 209 23.48 -3.02 1.72
CA GLN A 209 24.45 -3.34 0.67
C GLN A 209 23.85 -3.17 -0.72
N ARG A 210 22.61 -3.60 -0.94
CA ARG A 210 21.91 -3.39 -2.22
C ARG A 210 21.65 -1.92 -2.51
N VAL A 211 21.35 -1.12 -1.50
CA VAL A 211 21.16 0.33 -1.68
C VAL A 211 22.49 0.97 -2.04
N GLU A 212 23.57 0.60 -1.34
CA GLU A 212 24.93 1.07 -1.59
C GLU A 212 25.44 0.68 -2.99
N SER A 213 25.25 -0.57 -3.40
CA SER A 213 25.62 -1.05 -4.74
C SER A 213 24.78 -0.45 -5.88
N ASN A 214 23.62 0.14 -5.57
CA ASN A 214 22.75 0.80 -6.54
C ASN A 214 22.98 2.32 -6.58
N VAL A 215 23.88 2.87 -5.75
CA VAL A 215 24.27 4.27 -5.84
C VAL A 215 24.92 4.50 -7.20
N GLN A 216 24.41 5.48 -7.94
CA GLN A 216 25.05 5.91 -9.17
C GLN A 216 26.16 6.90 -8.81
N PRO A 217 27.41 6.64 -9.20
CA PRO A 217 28.54 7.49 -8.81
C PRO A 217 28.42 8.91 -9.37
N ASP A 218 27.76 9.07 -10.52
CA ASP A 218 27.60 10.36 -11.21
C ASP A 218 26.38 11.16 -10.70
N ASP A 219 25.63 10.66 -9.72
CA ASP A 219 24.47 11.34 -9.18
C ASP A 219 24.90 12.49 -8.25
N PRO A 220 24.69 13.76 -8.64
CA PRO A 220 25.19 14.92 -7.91
C PRO A 220 24.38 15.22 -6.65
N HIS A 221 23.20 14.62 -6.48
CA HIS A 221 22.27 15.02 -5.42
C HIS A 221 22.59 14.35 -4.08
N PRO A 222 22.85 15.12 -3.02
CA PRO A 222 23.11 14.55 -1.69
C PRO A 222 21.86 13.86 -1.13
N LYS A 223 22.06 12.90 -0.22
CA LYS A 223 20.96 12.10 0.35
C LYS A 223 19.87 12.94 1.02
N GLN A 224 20.23 14.10 1.58
CA GLN A 224 19.33 15.02 2.28
C GLN A 224 18.34 15.71 1.34
N GLU A 225 18.70 15.90 0.07
CA GLU A 225 17.85 16.53 -0.95
C GLU A 225 16.91 15.53 -1.63
N LYS A 226 17.21 14.23 -1.53
CA LYS A 226 16.43 13.17 -2.17
C LYS A 226 15.11 12.92 -1.46
N LYS A 227 14.03 12.96 -2.24
CA LYS A 227 12.68 12.61 -1.78
C LYS A 227 12.46 11.10 -1.78
N GLY A 228 11.51 10.66 -0.94
CA GLY A 228 11.09 9.26 -0.88
C GLY A 228 10.30 8.80 -2.11
N HIS A 229 10.11 7.49 -2.24
CA HIS A 229 9.47 6.87 -3.42
C HIS A 229 8.07 7.39 -3.74
N ALA A 230 7.31 7.88 -2.75
CA ALA A 230 5.97 8.43 -2.94
C ALA A 230 5.97 9.78 -3.69
N ALA A 231 7.10 10.49 -3.71
CA ALA A 231 7.23 11.80 -4.35
C ALA A 231 7.81 11.75 -5.76
N ARG A 232 8.13 10.56 -6.30
CA ARG A 232 8.79 10.41 -7.60
C ARG A 232 8.04 11.09 -8.75
N ALA A 233 6.72 10.91 -8.78
CA ALA A 233 5.86 11.55 -9.78
C ALA A 233 5.92 13.07 -9.70
N ALA A 234 5.88 13.63 -8.48
CA ALA A 234 5.95 15.08 -8.28
C ALA A 234 7.31 15.66 -8.71
N VAL A 235 8.39 15.00 -8.32
CA VAL A 235 9.77 15.40 -8.70
C VAL A 235 9.96 15.31 -10.22
N PHE A 236 9.44 14.24 -10.85
CA PHE A 236 9.57 14.09 -12.29
C PHE A 236 8.71 15.12 -13.04
N ALA A 237 7.48 15.38 -12.60
CA ALA A 237 6.63 16.43 -13.20
C ALA A 237 7.25 17.83 -13.09
N GLU A 238 7.84 18.17 -11.95
CA GLU A 238 8.57 19.43 -11.76
C GLU A 238 9.77 19.52 -12.72
N TRP A 239 10.58 18.48 -12.79
CA TRP A 239 11.71 18.40 -13.72
C TRP A 239 11.27 18.51 -15.19
N LEU A 240 10.16 17.87 -15.59
CA LEU A 240 9.62 17.98 -16.95
C LEU A 240 9.29 19.44 -17.29
N CYS A 241 8.64 20.16 -16.38
CA CYS A 241 8.35 21.59 -16.54
C CYS A 241 9.62 22.43 -16.68
N GLU A 242 10.65 22.18 -15.88
CA GLU A 242 11.95 22.87 -15.96
C GLU A 242 12.68 22.59 -17.29
N VAL A 243 12.57 21.37 -17.80
CA VAL A 243 13.33 20.90 -18.96
C VAL A 243 12.64 21.24 -20.29
N PHE A 244 11.35 20.97 -20.41
CA PHE A 244 10.59 21.19 -21.65
C PHE A 244 9.86 22.53 -21.69
N GLY A 245 9.59 23.13 -20.53
CA GLY A 245 8.78 24.33 -20.42
C GLY A 245 7.27 24.04 -20.49
N ASP A 246 6.50 24.84 -19.77
CA ASP A 246 5.04 24.66 -19.67
C ASP A 246 4.33 24.79 -21.02
N ASP A 247 4.82 25.66 -21.92
CA ASP A 247 4.18 25.92 -23.22
C ASP A 247 4.19 24.67 -24.12
N ILE A 248 5.32 23.95 -24.17
CA ILE A 248 5.42 22.69 -24.92
C ILE A 248 4.55 21.62 -24.25
N LEU A 249 4.63 21.48 -22.93
CA LEU A 249 3.87 20.47 -22.20
C LEU A 249 2.36 20.68 -22.29
N ARG A 250 1.87 21.92 -22.38
CA ARG A 250 0.44 22.23 -22.61
C ARG A 250 -0.09 21.65 -23.92
N GLY A 251 0.78 21.40 -24.90
CA GLY A 251 0.42 20.67 -26.11
C GLY A 251 0.20 19.17 -25.92
N GLY A 252 0.42 18.64 -24.71
CA GLY A 252 0.06 17.28 -24.31
C GLY A 252 1.25 16.36 -24.06
N VAL A 253 1.09 15.48 -23.08
CA VAL A 253 2.09 14.50 -22.67
C VAL A 253 1.53 13.08 -22.79
N VAL A 254 2.32 12.16 -23.34
CA VAL A 254 2.01 10.73 -23.35
C VAL A 254 2.84 10.03 -22.27
N ASP A 255 2.18 9.49 -21.24
CA ASP A 255 2.82 8.78 -20.12
C ASP A 255 2.72 7.26 -20.32
N ILE A 256 3.85 6.66 -20.72
CA ILE A 256 3.97 5.24 -21.03
C ILE A 256 4.18 4.42 -19.76
N ALA A 257 3.38 3.36 -19.63
CA ALA A 257 3.33 2.49 -18.46
C ALA A 257 3.08 3.27 -17.15
N GLY A 258 2.27 4.33 -17.22
CA GLY A 258 1.95 5.21 -16.09
C GLY A 258 1.14 4.54 -14.96
N GLY A 259 0.70 3.29 -15.14
CA GLY A 259 0.05 2.48 -14.12
C GLY A 259 -1.23 3.11 -13.58
N ARG A 260 -1.21 3.53 -12.31
CA ARG A 260 -2.35 4.21 -11.65
C ARG A 260 -2.39 5.72 -11.91
N GLY A 261 -1.52 6.25 -12.76
CA GLY A 261 -1.53 7.64 -13.20
C GLY A 261 -0.92 8.64 -12.21
N GLU A 262 -0.06 8.24 -11.27
CA GLU A 262 0.49 9.21 -10.29
C GLU A 262 1.20 10.40 -10.98
N LEU A 263 1.93 10.17 -12.07
CA LEU A 263 2.51 11.26 -12.88
C LEU A 263 1.43 12.08 -13.59
N ALA A 264 0.44 11.43 -14.19
CA ALA A 264 -0.67 12.09 -14.83
C ALA A 264 -1.51 12.96 -13.87
N PHE A 265 -1.62 12.58 -12.59
CA PHE A 265 -2.22 13.44 -11.55
C PHE A 265 -1.39 14.72 -11.33
N GLU A 266 -0.07 14.58 -11.24
CA GLU A 266 0.84 15.72 -11.08
C GLU A 266 0.80 16.67 -12.28
N LEU A 267 0.64 16.15 -13.50
CA LEU A 267 0.54 16.94 -14.73
C LEU A 267 -0.87 17.53 -14.93
N SER A 268 -1.89 16.68 -15.06
CA SER A 268 -3.24 17.12 -15.45
C SER A 268 -4.02 17.75 -14.31
N VAL A 269 -3.94 17.23 -13.09
CA VAL A 269 -4.75 17.76 -11.98
C VAL A 269 -4.08 18.95 -11.33
N LYS A 270 -2.76 18.88 -11.06
CA LYS A 270 -2.08 19.97 -10.36
C LYS A 270 -1.65 21.12 -11.27
N ARG A 271 -1.37 20.85 -12.55
CA ARG A 271 -0.79 21.83 -13.50
C ARG A 271 -1.65 22.10 -14.72
N ASN A 272 -2.78 21.39 -14.87
CA ASN A 272 -3.65 21.48 -16.04
C ASN A 272 -2.92 21.20 -17.37
N ILE A 273 -1.94 20.29 -17.33
CA ILE A 273 -1.19 19.80 -18.50
C ILE A 273 -1.92 18.55 -19.03
N PRO A 274 -2.38 18.53 -20.29
CA PRO A 274 -3.04 17.35 -20.85
C PRO A 274 -2.13 16.12 -20.81
N CYS A 275 -2.64 15.00 -20.28
CA CYS A 275 -1.86 13.78 -20.17
C CYS A 275 -2.70 12.57 -20.60
N ILE A 276 -2.12 11.75 -21.49
CA ILE A 276 -2.68 10.46 -21.90
C ILE A 276 -1.79 9.36 -21.30
N VAL A 277 -2.36 8.52 -20.44
CA VAL A 277 -1.66 7.36 -19.89
C VAL A 277 -1.89 6.14 -20.79
N LEU A 278 -0.80 5.52 -21.25
CA LEU A 278 -0.82 4.27 -22.00
C LEU A 278 -0.27 3.15 -21.11
N ASP A 279 -1.11 2.25 -20.63
CA ASP A 279 -0.66 1.07 -19.86
C ASP A 279 -1.63 -0.10 -20.11
N PRO A 280 -1.17 -1.30 -20.47
CA PRO A 280 -2.06 -2.45 -20.67
C PRO A 280 -2.81 -2.86 -19.39
N ARG A 281 -2.39 -2.35 -18.22
CA ARG A 281 -2.97 -2.62 -16.91
C ARG A 281 -3.82 -1.45 -16.38
N CYS A 282 -3.88 -0.31 -17.06
CA CYS A 282 -4.79 0.75 -16.63
C CYS A 282 -6.24 0.30 -16.89
N PRO A 283 -7.22 0.77 -16.09
CA PRO A 283 -8.62 0.62 -16.48
C PRO A 283 -8.86 1.37 -17.81
N GLY A 284 -9.97 1.09 -18.50
CA GLY A 284 -10.37 1.87 -19.68
C GLY A 284 -10.55 1.04 -20.95
N ALA A 285 -10.52 1.74 -22.09
CA ALA A 285 -10.74 1.16 -23.41
C ALA A 285 -9.42 1.01 -24.17
N ASP A 286 -9.47 0.29 -25.28
CA ASP A 286 -8.39 0.07 -26.24
C ASP A 286 -8.04 1.31 -27.10
N ARG A 287 -8.53 2.49 -26.70
CA ARG A 287 -8.31 3.77 -27.37
C ARG A 287 -8.25 4.91 -26.35
N PRO A 288 -7.56 6.03 -26.67
CA PRO A 288 -7.48 7.19 -25.77
C PRO A 288 -8.86 7.75 -25.43
N ALA A 289 -9.21 7.73 -24.15
CA ALA A 289 -10.50 8.20 -23.65
C ALA A 289 -10.35 8.91 -22.29
N PRO A 290 -11.31 9.76 -21.87
CA PRO A 290 -11.32 10.33 -20.53
C PRO A 290 -11.24 9.24 -19.44
N TRP A 291 -10.46 9.49 -18.39
CA TRP A 291 -10.30 8.53 -17.29
C TRP A 291 -11.44 8.65 -16.27
N ASN A 292 -12.62 8.13 -16.62
CA ASN A 292 -13.83 8.25 -15.81
C ASN A 292 -13.81 7.44 -14.49
N ASP A 293 -13.07 6.32 -14.46
CA ASP A 293 -12.98 5.44 -13.28
C ASP A 293 -11.79 5.76 -12.38
N TRP A 294 -11.32 7.02 -12.39
CA TRP A 294 -10.21 7.43 -11.54
C TRP A 294 -10.53 7.18 -10.07
N HIS A 295 -9.64 6.53 -9.31
CA HIS A 295 -9.84 6.38 -7.87
C HIS A 295 -8.92 7.33 -7.09
N VAL A 296 -9.50 8.39 -6.51
CA VAL A 296 -8.74 9.41 -5.77
C VAL A 296 -8.10 8.80 -4.52
N SER A 297 -6.76 8.79 -4.48
CA SER A 297 -6.01 8.25 -3.35
C SER A 297 -6.14 9.15 -2.11
N ARG A 298 -5.80 8.62 -0.92
CA ARG A 298 -5.80 9.44 0.32
C ARG A 298 -4.84 10.63 0.24
N GLN A 299 -3.70 10.46 -0.43
CA GLN A 299 -2.70 11.51 -0.59
C GLN A 299 -3.20 12.59 -1.56
N GLN A 300 -3.76 12.16 -2.70
CA GLN A 300 -4.39 13.06 -3.68
C GLN A 300 -5.53 13.85 -3.04
N ARG A 301 -6.38 13.21 -2.23
CA ARG A 301 -7.45 13.89 -1.49
C ARG A 301 -6.92 14.91 -0.48
N ALA A 302 -5.83 14.59 0.23
CA ALA A 302 -5.21 15.53 1.16
C ALA A 302 -4.68 16.77 0.43
N TRP A 303 -4.07 16.57 -0.75
CA TRP A 303 -3.63 17.65 -1.62
C TRP A 303 -4.82 18.49 -2.14
N LEU A 304 -5.86 17.87 -2.70
CA LEU A 304 -7.06 18.54 -3.20
C LEU A 304 -7.77 19.35 -2.10
N LYS A 305 -7.83 18.82 -0.88
CA LYS A 305 -8.35 19.57 0.27
C LYS A 305 -7.50 20.80 0.57
N SER A 306 -6.18 20.64 0.58
CA SER A 306 -5.24 21.72 0.92
C SER A 306 -5.16 22.81 -0.14
N GLN A 307 -5.20 22.44 -1.43
CA GLN A 307 -4.93 23.34 -2.54
C GLN A 307 -6.21 23.84 -3.21
N CYS A 308 -7.27 23.03 -3.23
CA CYS A 308 -8.52 23.34 -3.92
C CYS A 308 -9.71 23.51 -2.95
N GLY A 309 -9.52 23.31 -1.65
CA GLY A 309 -10.58 23.45 -0.64
C GLY A 309 -11.64 22.34 -0.63
N LEU A 310 -11.46 21.27 -1.40
CA LEU A 310 -12.45 20.19 -1.57
C LEU A 310 -12.51 19.29 -0.34
N ARG A 311 -13.70 19.08 0.24
CA ARG A 311 -13.85 18.43 1.56
C ARG A 311 -14.36 17.00 1.48
N SER A 312 -15.18 16.70 0.48
CA SER A 312 -15.76 15.38 0.26
C SER A 312 -15.02 14.59 -0.82
N TYR A 313 -15.19 13.27 -0.81
CA TYR A 313 -14.66 12.41 -1.88
C TYR A 313 -15.31 12.71 -3.23
N SER A 314 -16.63 12.98 -3.24
CA SER A 314 -17.38 13.28 -4.46
C SER A 314 -16.88 14.57 -5.14
N GLU A 315 -16.64 15.63 -4.37
CA GLU A 315 -16.06 16.87 -4.91
C GLU A 315 -14.67 16.64 -5.49
N CYS A 316 -13.82 15.87 -4.80
CA CYS A 316 -12.49 15.52 -5.28
C CYS A 316 -12.57 14.73 -6.59
N GLN A 317 -13.46 13.75 -6.65
CA GLN A 317 -13.71 12.93 -7.82
C GLN A 317 -14.16 13.81 -9.00
N ALA A 318 -15.20 14.62 -8.80
CA ALA A 318 -15.73 15.53 -9.83
C ALA A 318 -14.71 16.59 -10.28
N HIS A 319 -13.76 16.98 -9.43
CA HIS A 319 -12.66 17.84 -9.85
C HIS A 319 -11.70 17.11 -10.78
N VAL A 320 -11.21 15.92 -10.40
CA VAL A 320 -10.28 15.13 -11.23
C VAL A 320 -10.90 14.78 -12.59
N LEU A 321 -12.19 14.43 -12.62
CA LEU A 321 -12.90 14.09 -13.85
C LEU A 321 -13.07 15.26 -14.84
N ARG A 322 -12.86 16.50 -14.39
CA ARG A 322 -12.86 17.68 -15.28
C ARG A 322 -11.47 18.05 -15.79
N CYS A 323 -10.42 17.46 -15.25
CA CYS A 323 -9.05 17.70 -15.68
C CYS A 323 -8.79 17.02 -17.05
N PRO A 324 -7.82 17.49 -17.84
CA PRO A 324 -7.49 16.94 -19.16
C PRO A 324 -6.70 15.62 -19.05
N LEU A 325 -7.28 14.64 -18.37
CA LEU A 325 -6.69 13.36 -18.03
C LEU A 325 -7.36 12.24 -18.82
N ARG A 326 -6.55 11.48 -19.55
CA ARG A 326 -7.01 10.38 -20.38
C ARG A 326 -6.18 9.13 -20.14
N GLN A 327 -6.76 8.00 -20.53
CA GLN A 327 -6.15 6.69 -20.44
C GLN A 327 -6.42 5.88 -21.71
N CYS A 328 -5.58 4.88 -21.96
CA CYS A 328 -5.71 3.95 -23.06
C CYS A 328 -5.08 2.61 -22.64
N GLN A 329 -5.90 1.57 -22.58
CA GLN A 329 -5.54 0.23 -22.12
C GLN A 329 -4.96 -0.59 -23.27
N VAL A 330 -3.75 -0.22 -23.69
CA VAL A 330 -3.03 -0.90 -24.76
C VAL A 330 -1.54 -1.03 -24.42
N PRO A 331 -0.86 -2.04 -24.96
CA PRO A 331 0.59 -2.09 -24.92
C PRO A 331 1.18 -0.98 -25.83
N VAL A 332 2.40 -0.53 -25.55
CA VAL A 332 3.03 0.59 -26.25
C VAL A 332 3.24 0.31 -27.73
N GLU A 333 3.44 -0.95 -28.10
CA GLU A 333 3.61 -1.44 -29.46
C GLU A 333 2.38 -1.12 -30.33
N THR A 334 1.17 -1.19 -29.75
CA THR A 334 -0.06 -0.78 -30.45
C THR A 334 -0.05 0.72 -30.74
N ALA A 335 0.39 1.53 -29.78
CA ALA A 335 0.48 2.97 -29.97
C ALA A 335 1.52 3.36 -31.03
N ILE A 336 2.66 2.67 -31.05
CA ILE A 336 3.72 2.83 -32.06
C ILE A 336 3.16 2.55 -33.45
N GLU A 337 2.47 1.42 -33.65
CA GLU A 337 1.93 1.06 -34.95
C GLU A 337 0.84 2.05 -35.41
N LYS A 338 -0.04 2.48 -34.49
CA LYS A 338 -1.06 3.49 -34.79
C LYS A 338 -0.44 4.83 -35.15
N ALA A 339 0.55 5.30 -34.39
CA ALA A 339 1.30 6.51 -34.69
C ALA A 339 1.96 6.43 -36.07
N ARG A 340 2.64 5.31 -36.38
CA ARG A 340 3.29 5.09 -37.68
C ARG A 340 2.30 5.17 -38.84
N ILE A 341 1.12 4.58 -38.71
CA ILE A 341 0.05 4.65 -39.72
C ILE A 341 -0.44 6.10 -39.88
N SER A 342 -0.78 6.76 -38.77
CA SER A 342 -1.28 8.13 -38.75
C SER A 342 -0.27 9.13 -39.35
N MET A 343 1.01 8.98 -39.04
CA MET A 343 2.07 9.86 -39.54
C MET A 343 2.35 9.66 -41.04
N LYS A 344 2.17 8.44 -41.56
CA LYS A 344 2.29 8.16 -43.01
C LYS A 344 1.06 8.57 -43.80
N LYS A 345 -0.12 8.52 -43.18
CA LYS A 345 -1.42 8.78 -43.82
C LYS A 345 -2.33 9.58 -42.88
N PRO A 346 -2.18 10.92 -42.84
CA PRO A 346 -2.91 11.77 -41.89
C PRO A 346 -4.44 11.67 -41.94
N GLY A 347 -5.02 11.22 -43.06
CA GLY A 347 -6.47 11.06 -43.22
C GLY A 347 -7.04 9.66 -42.91
N GLU A 348 -6.20 8.68 -42.57
CA GLU A 348 -6.63 7.31 -42.17
C GLU A 348 -6.54 7.08 -40.65
N ALA A 349 -6.08 8.09 -39.89
CA ALA A 349 -6.05 8.02 -38.43
C ALA A 349 -7.49 8.00 -37.88
N SER A 350 -7.79 7.12 -36.92
CA SER A 350 -9.04 7.27 -36.19
C SER A 350 -8.92 8.48 -35.25
N PRO A 351 -9.98 9.29 -35.07
CA PRO A 351 -9.93 10.55 -34.32
C PRO A 351 -9.34 10.41 -32.91
N GLU A 352 -9.56 9.28 -32.24
CA GLU A 352 -9.05 9.06 -30.88
C GLU A 352 -7.53 8.98 -30.80
N TRP A 353 -6.86 8.56 -31.88
CA TRP A 353 -5.41 8.48 -31.96
C TRP A 353 -4.77 9.78 -32.45
N GLU A 354 -5.52 10.67 -33.09
CA GLU A 354 -5.05 12.02 -33.45
C GLU A 354 -4.66 12.82 -32.20
N ASP A 355 -5.45 12.69 -31.13
CA ASP A 355 -5.15 13.33 -29.83
C ASP A 355 -3.81 12.87 -29.25
N LEU A 356 -3.49 11.58 -29.38
CA LEU A 356 -2.21 11.03 -28.96
C LEU A 356 -1.07 11.52 -29.86
N CYS A 357 -1.28 11.52 -31.18
CA CYS A 357 -0.26 11.97 -32.13
C CYS A 357 0.01 13.48 -32.05
N SER A 358 -0.96 14.26 -31.59
CA SER A 358 -0.83 15.70 -31.37
C SER A 358 -0.12 16.07 -30.08
N CYS A 359 0.08 15.12 -29.15
CA CYS A 359 0.88 15.35 -27.95
C CYS A 359 2.33 15.73 -28.31
N GLN A 360 2.93 16.57 -27.47
CA GLN A 360 4.23 17.19 -27.76
C GLN A 360 5.40 16.47 -27.09
N VAL A 361 5.18 15.67 -26.03
CA VAL A 361 6.26 14.98 -25.30
C VAL A 361 5.84 13.55 -24.93
N VAL A 362 6.76 12.60 -25.07
CA VAL A 362 6.56 11.20 -24.64
C VAL A 362 7.42 10.91 -23.40
N VAL A 363 6.82 10.41 -22.32
CA VAL A 363 7.51 10.19 -21.06
C VAL A 363 7.27 8.80 -20.50
N GLY A 364 8.15 8.34 -19.60
CA GLY A 364 7.94 7.13 -18.81
C GLY A 364 8.72 7.15 -17.51
N LEU A 365 8.01 7.10 -16.38
CA LEU A 365 8.62 7.04 -15.04
C LEU A 365 8.66 5.61 -14.52
N HIS A 366 9.84 4.98 -14.61
CA HIS A 366 10.00 3.54 -14.32
C HIS A 366 9.05 2.67 -15.15
N PRO A 367 9.03 2.82 -16.49
CA PRO A 367 8.11 2.09 -17.35
C PRO A 367 8.56 0.64 -17.47
N ASP A 368 8.08 -0.20 -16.55
CA ASP A 368 8.35 -1.64 -16.55
C ASP A 368 8.01 -2.23 -17.93
N GLN A 369 8.94 -2.99 -18.49
CA GLN A 369 8.88 -3.61 -19.83
C GLN A 369 8.86 -2.61 -21.02
N ALA A 370 8.25 -1.44 -20.87
CA ALA A 370 8.03 -0.46 -21.95
C ALA A 370 9.13 0.61 -22.12
N THR A 371 10.30 0.47 -21.46
CA THR A 371 11.36 1.50 -21.49
C THR A 371 11.86 1.82 -22.90
N GLY A 372 12.04 0.80 -23.76
CA GLY A 372 12.39 1.02 -25.17
C GLY A 372 11.24 1.63 -25.98
N GLY A 373 10.00 1.24 -25.68
CA GLY A 373 8.81 1.76 -26.35
C GLY A 373 8.59 3.26 -26.16
N VAL A 374 9.06 3.86 -25.05
CA VAL A 374 9.06 5.32 -24.87
C VAL A 374 9.84 6.01 -25.99
N ILE A 375 11.04 5.52 -26.29
CA ILE A 375 11.93 6.09 -27.30
C ILE A 375 11.39 5.81 -28.70
N GLU A 376 10.91 4.59 -28.96
CA GLU A 376 10.36 4.23 -30.27
C GLU A 376 9.13 5.06 -30.62
N LEU A 377 8.18 5.21 -29.69
CA LEU A 377 7.02 6.06 -29.92
C LEU A 377 7.41 7.53 -30.13
N ALA A 378 8.35 8.04 -29.33
CA ALA A 378 8.86 9.41 -29.49
C ALA A 378 9.45 9.63 -30.89
N LYS A 379 10.19 8.65 -31.41
CA LYS A 379 10.75 8.70 -32.77
C LYS A 379 9.69 8.67 -33.85
N GLU A 380 8.70 7.78 -33.75
CA GLU A 380 7.60 7.71 -34.71
C GLU A 380 6.80 9.02 -34.76
N LEU A 381 6.61 9.67 -33.61
CA LEU A 381 5.93 10.96 -33.51
C LEU A 381 6.82 12.17 -33.83
N GLY A 382 8.15 11.98 -33.92
CA GLY A 382 9.11 13.08 -34.04
C GLY A 382 9.07 14.04 -32.84
N ARG A 383 8.91 13.50 -31.62
CA ARG A 383 8.74 14.28 -30.38
C ARG A 383 9.90 14.12 -29.40
N PRO A 384 10.17 15.15 -28.58
CA PRO A 384 11.01 15.04 -27.40
C PRO A 384 10.54 13.92 -26.45
N PHE A 385 11.48 13.38 -25.67
CA PHE A 385 11.16 12.31 -24.71
C PHE A 385 11.92 12.45 -23.40
N ALA A 386 11.38 11.83 -22.34
CA ALA A 386 12.10 11.62 -21.09
C ALA A 386 11.72 10.28 -20.44
N VAL A 387 12.72 9.44 -20.16
CA VAL A 387 12.52 8.10 -19.59
C VAL A 387 13.41 7.84 -18.39
N VAL A 388 12.82 7.31 -17.32
CA VAL A 388 13.55 6.90 -16.11
C VAL A 388 13.64 5.36 -16.10
N PRO A 389 14.72 4.74 -16.60
CA PRO A 389 14.84 3.29 -16.65
C PRO A 389 14.91 2.66 -15.25
N CYS A 390 14.28 1.49 -15.07
CA CYS A 390 14.25 0.75 -13.81
C CYS A 390 14.83 -0.67 -13.89
N CYS A 391 14.42 -1.45 -14.90
CA CYS A 391 14.61 -2.90 -14.98
C CYS A 391 14.96 -3.32 -16.42
N THR A 392 15.84 -4.31 -16.57
CA THR A 392 16.32 -4.77 -17.88
C THR A 392 15.34 -5.70 -18.60
N PHE A 393 14.65 -6.55 -17.83
CA PHE A 393 13.79 -7.62 -18.34
C PHE A 393 14.50 -8.47 -19.42
N ALA A 394 15.77 -8.78 -19.20
CA ALA A 394 16.67 -9.34 -20.23
C ALA A 394 16.17 -10.64 -20.88
N ASP A 395 15.42 -11.46 -20.14
CA ASP A 395 14.87 -12.72 -20.65
C ASP A 395 13.60 -12.49 -21.49
N GLU A 396 12.90 -11.37 -21.29
CA GLU A 396 11.73 -10.97 -22.09
C GLU A 396 12.11 -10.16 -23.33
N PHE A 397 13.28 -9.52 -23.32
CA PHE A 397 13.81 -8.72 -24.42
C PHE A 397 15.19 -9.22 -24.89
N PRO A 398 15.31 -10.47 -25.36
CA PRO A 398 16.57 -11.06 -25.81
C PRO A 398 17.18 -10.36 -27.03
N GLU A 399 16.37 -9.61 -27.79
CA GLU A 399 16.76 -8.81 -28.94
C GLU A 399 17.50 -7.51 -28.56
N ARG A 400 17.42 -7.05 -27.30
CA ARG A 400 18.20 -5.90 -26.83
C ARG A 400 19.66 -6.30 -26.71
N ARG A 401 20.48 -5.84 -27.66
CA ARG A 401 21.91 -6.15 -27.75
C ARG A 401 22.73 -4.88 -27.98
N LEU A 402 23.87 -4.81 -27.32
CA LEU A 402 24.92 -3.83 -27.57
C LEU A 402 26.02 -4.53 -28.34
N GLU A 403 26.18 -4.21 -29.62
CA GLU A 403 27.09 -4.91 -30.53
C GLU A 403 26.93 -6.44 -30.43
N HIS A 404 27.86 -7.13 -29.76
CA HIS A 404 27.85 -8.59 -29.61
C HIS A 404 27.35 -9.10 -28.24
N ARG A 405 27.02 -8.22 -27.28
CA ARG A 405 26.62 -8.62 -25.92
C ARG A 405 25.13 -8.34 -25.64
N PRO A 406 24.42 -9.26 -24.96
CA PRO A 406 23.03 -9.04 -24.56
C PRO A 406 22.93 -7.99 -23.44
N VAL A 407 21.85 -7.22 -23.43
CA VAL A 407 21.56 -6.25 -22.37
C VAL A 407 21.07 -6.99 -21.13
N ARG A 408 21.93 -7.18 -20.12
CA ARG A 408 21.59 -7.94 -18.90
C ARG A 408 21.73 -7.11 -17.63
N THR A 409 22.54 -6.07 -17.63
CA THR A 409 22.74 -5.18 -16.48
C THR A 409 22.02 -3.85 -16.67
N TYR A 410 21.83 -3.11 -15.56
CA TYR A 410 21.27 -1.77 -15.62
C TYR A 410 22.15 -0.81 -16.44
N ALA A 411 23.47 -0.95 -16.36
CA ALA A 411 24.41 -0.16 -17.16
C ALA A 411 24.22 -0.46 -18.66
N ASP A 412 24.08 -1.74 -19.03
CA ASP A 412 23.81 -2.14 -20.41
C ASP A 412 22.50 -1.53 -20.92
N LEU A 413 21.45 -1.50 -20.08
CA LEU A 413 20.17 -0.91 -20.47
C LEU A 413 20.31 0.58 -20.73
N VAL A 414 21.00 1.31 -19.86
CA VAL A 414 21.22 2.75 -20.03
C VAL A 414 21.99 3.03 -21.32
N GLU A 415 23.08 2.28 -21.56
CA GLU A 415 23.88 2.41 -22.79
C GLU A 415 23.07 2.06 -24.03
N TRP A 416 22.30 0.97 -24.00
CA TRP A 416 21.42 0.57 -25.10
C TRP A 416 20.40 1.65 -25.42
N LEU A 417 19.72 2.21 -24.41
CA LEU A 417 18.75 3.30 -24.60
C LEU A 417 19.40 4.54 -25.21
N GLN A 418 20.62 4.90 -24.82
CA GLN A 418 21.33 6.03 -25.41
C GLN A 418 21.66 5.81 -26.89
N VAL A 419 22.20 4.63 -27.22
CA VAL A 419 22.51 4.26 -28.61
C VAL A 419 21.22 4.21 -29.44
N THR A 420 20.17 3.60 -28.90
CA THR A 420 18.86 3.51 -29.56
C THR A 420 18.23 4.87 -29.77
N ALA A 421 18.27 5.78 -28.79
CA ALA A 421 17.67 7.11 -28.93
C ALA A 421 18.45 8.02 -29.90
N GLY A 422 19.79 7.96 -29.87
CA GLY A 422 20.67 8.74 -30.74
C GLY A 422 21.52 9.78 -30.00
N PRO A 423 22.39 10.51 -30.72
CA PRO A 423 23.45 11.33 -30.13
C PRO A 423 22.93 12.54 -29.33
N GLU A 424 21.71 13.02 -29.58
CA GLU A 424 21.08 14.13 -28.85
C GLU A 424 20.61 13.74 -27.44
N THR A 425 20.69 12.45 -27.09
CA THR A 425 20.23 11.93 -25.80
C THR A 425 21.13 12.40 -24.66
N ARG A 426 20.53 13.08 -23.70
CA ARG A 426 21.17 13.59 -22.49
C ARG A 426 20.81 12.75 -21.28
N LYS A 427 21.63 12.91 -20.23
CA LYS A 427 21.44 12.32 -18.91
C LYS A 427 21.20 13.43 -17.88
N ASP A 428 20.32 13.16 -16.93
CA ASP A 428 20.21 13.96 -15.70
C ASP A 428 19.78 13.05 -14.54
N PHE A 429 19.80 13.57 -13.32
CA PHE A 429 19.41 12.86 -12.11
C PHE A 429 18.27 13.56 -11.39
N LEU A 430 17.23 12.79 -11.07
CA LEU A 430 16.06 13.28 -10.34
C LEU A 430 16.32 13.22 -8.82
N ARG A 431 15.79 14.20 -8.08
CA ARG A 431 15.96 14.33 -6.62
C ARG A 431 15.08 13.35 -5.82
N PHE A 432 15.20 12.06 -6.07
CA PHE A 432 14.55 11.01 -5.28
C PHE A 432 15.42 9.76 -5.09
N PHE A 433 15.09 8.95 -4.09
CA PHE A 433 15.78 7.67 -3.84
C PHE A 433 15.41 6.57 -4.84
N GLY A 434 16.38 5.71 -5.16
CA GLY A 434 16.21 4.57 -6.06
C GLY A 434 16.86 4.82 -7.42
N LYS A 435 16.32 4.22 -8.49
CA LYS A 435 16.75 4.48 -9.87
C LYS A 435 16.27 5.86 -10.29
N ASN A 436 17.14 6.86 -10.29
CA ASN A 436 16.76 8.27 -10.50
C ASN A 436 17.42 8.92 -11.72
N LEU A 437 18.25 8.20 -12.46
CA LEU A 437 18.76 8.63 -13.76
C LEU A 437 17.60 8.77 -14.75
N VAL A 438 17.52 9.91 -15.42
CA VAL A 438 16.61 10.17 -16.55
C VAL A 438 17.43 10.32 -17.84
N LEU A 439 17.00 9.63 -18.88
CA LEU A 439 17.47 9.84 -20.25
C LEU A 439 16.45 10.65 -21.01
N PHE A 440 16.88 11.68 -21.74
CA PHE A 440 15.94 12.58 -22.42
C PHE A 440 16.54 13.21 -23.68
N SER A 441 15.67 13.64 -24.59
CA SER A 441 15.98 14.51 -25.72
C SER A 441 15.01 15.68 -25.72
N LYS A 442 15.51 16.87 -26.05
CA LYS A 442 14.71 18.10 -26.19
C LYS A 442 14.28 18.35 -27.63
#